data_AF-A0A183NI95-F1
#
_entry.id   AF-A0A183NI95-F1
#
_cell.length_a   1.000
_cell.length_b   1.000
_cell.length_c   1.000
_cell.angle_alpha   90.00
_cell.angle_beta   90.00
_cell.angle_gamma   90.00
#
_symmetry.space_group_name_H-M   'P 1'
#
loop_
_entity.id
_entity.type
_entity.pdbx_description
1 polymer ?
#
loop_
_entity_poly.entity_id
_entity_poly.type
_entity_poly.pdbx_seq_one_letter_code
_entity_poly.pdbx_strand_id
1 'polypeptide(L)'
;MEMVIQLPNNYPLSPITVSKGRSVGVGSQQWQSWLLQMSVFVNNHNGSILDGIDLWQSNVRKKFDGVEECAICYSIVHNTNFSLPKMRCHTCRKLFHYACMYKWFTTSRNPACPLCRHLFIDPTGRPVST
;
A
#
# COMPACT_ATOMS: atom_id res chain seq x y z
N MET A 1 12.68 -7.97 14.12
CA MET A 1 11.86 -6.78 13.79
C MET A 1 10.60 -6.89 14.62
N GLU A 2 10.20 -5.82 15.28
CA GLU A 2 9.06 -5.83 16.21
C GLU A 2 8.13 -4.66 15.88
N MET A 3 6.88 -4.99 15.55
CA MET A 3 5.79 -4.05 15.38
C MET A 3 4.81 -4.25 16.53
N VAL A 4 4.43 -3.17 17.19
CA VAL A 4 3.59 -3.20 18.38
C VAL A 4 2.22 -2.64 18.01
N ILE A 5 1.17 -3.42 18.23
CA ILE A 5 -0.22 -3.03 18.01
C ILE A 5 -0.88 -2.93 19.39
N GLN A 6 -1.44 -1.77 19.72
CA GLN A 6 -2.05 -1.51 21.03
C GLN A 6 -3.50 -1.08 20.85
N LEU A 7 -4.41 -1.81 21.49
CA LEU A 7 -5.81 -1.43 21.58
C LEU A 7 -5.97 -0.47 22.77
N PRO A 8 -6.70 0.64 22.60
CA PRO A 8 -6.98 1.54 23.71
C PRO A 8 -8.04 0.93 24.65
N ASN A 9 -8.02 1.35 25.92
CA ASN A 9 -8.95 0.84 26.95
C ASN A 9 -10.44 1.10 26.62
N ASN A 10 -10.71 2.11 25.80
CA ASN A 10 -12.06 2.50 25.36
C ASN A 10 -12.35 2.06 23.91
N TYR A 11 -11.62 1.07 23.37
CA TYR A 11 -11.93 0.50 22.06
C TYR A 11 -13.41 0.05 21.99
N PRO A 12 -14.17 0.39 20.93
CA PRO A 12 -13.75 0.94 19.63
C PRO A 12 -13.79 2.47 19.48
N LEU A 13 -13.98 3.24 20.56
CA LEU A 13 -14.15 4.70 20.48
C LEU A 13 -12.86 5.45 20.10
N SER A 14 -11.70 4.91 20.45
CA SER A 14 -10.40 5.45 20.06
C SER A 14 -9.67 4.50 19.10
N PRO A 15 -8.83 5.04 18.20
CA PRO A 15 -8.13 4.24 17.21
C PRO A 15 -7.08 3.34 17.85
N ILE A 16 -6.81 2.21 17.19
CA ILE A 16 -5.70 1.31 17.51
C ILE A 16 -4.40 2.02 17.13
N THR A 17 -3.42 2.02 18.04
CA THR A 17 -2.10 2.58 17.77
C THR A 17 -1.15 1.49 17.28
N VAL A 18 -0.34 1.83 16.27
CA VAL A 18 0.70 0.96 15.73
C VAL A 18 2.03 1.67 15.87
N SER A 19 2.98 1.04 16.54
CA SER A 19 4.27 1.65 16.86
C SER A 19 5.45 0.71 16.58
N LYS A 20 6.63 1.32 16.54
CA LYS A 20 7.91 0.66 16.36
C LYS A 20 8.39 0.05 17.68
N GLY A 21 8.68 -1.25 17.70
CA GLY A 21 9.49 -1.89 18.73
C GLY A 21 10.97 -1.98 18.33
N ARG A 22 11.66 -3.06 18.74
CA ARG A 22 13.04 -3.32 18.33
C ARG A 22 13.15 -3.69 16.84
N SER A 23 13.94 -2.93 16.09
CA SER A 23 14.25 -3.21 14.68
C SER A 23 15.76 -3.20 14.42
N VAL A 24 16.26 -4.17 13.66
CA VAL A 24 17.64 -4.20 13.16
C VAL A 24 17.58 -4.45 11.65
N GLY A 25 18.41 -3.77 10.87
CA GLY A 25 18.56 -4.03 9.43
C GLY A 25 17.48 -3.45 8.50
N VAL A 26 16.58 -2.59 9.00
CA VAL A 26 15.54 -1.92 8.19
C VAL A 26 15.67 -0.41 8.29
N GLY A 27 15.68 0.27 7.14
CA GLY A 27 15.76 1.74 7.07
C GLY A 27 14.57 2.43 7.71
N SER A 28 14.77 3.64 8.24
CA SER A 28 13.73 4.42 8.93
C SER A 28 12.50 4.69 8.05
N GLN A 29 12.71 5.07 6.79
CA GLN A 29 11.64 5.36 5.85
C GLN A 29 10.78 4.13 5.54
N GLN A 30 11.40 2.97 5.36
CA GLN A 30 10.70 1.72 5.14
C GLN A 30 9.84 1.35 6.35
N TRP A 31 10.38 1.54 7.56
CA TRP A 31 9.63 1.29 8.78
C TRP A 31 8.43 2.23 8.93
N GLN A 32 8.58 3.51 8.61
CA GLN A 32 7.47 4.48 8.60
C GLN A 32 6.37 4.06 7.62
N SER A 33 6.74 3.59 6.43
CA SER A 33 5.79 3.06 5.45
C SER A 33 4.99 1.87 6.00
N TRP A 34 5.66 0.93 6.68
CA TRP A 34 4.99 -0.23 7.28
C TRP A 34 4.05 0.14 8.43
N LEU A 35 4.46 1.08 9.31
CA LEU A 35 3.60 1.59 10.37
C LEU A 35 2.34 2.25 9.80
N LEU A 36 2.49 3.09 8.76
CA LEU A 36 1.38 3.73 8.08
C LEU A 36 0.40 2.71 7.49
N GLN A 37 0.91 1.72 6.75
CA GLN A 37 0.09 0.68 6.13
C GLN A 37 -0.72 -0.10 7.15
N MET A 38 -0.08 -0.57 8.23
CA MET A 38 -0.75 -1.30 9.29
C MET A 38 -1.77 -0.40 10.02
N SER A 39 -1.42 0.85 10.31
CA SER A 39 -2.32 1.81 10.95
C SER A 39 -3.58 2.06 10.12
N VAL A 40 -3.43 2.22 8.81
CA VAL A 40 -4.56 2.38 7.89
C VAL A 40 -5.41 1.11 7.85
N PHE A 41 -4.79 -0.07 7.81
CA PHE A 41 -5.50 -1.34 7.82
C PHE A 41 -6.36 -1.50 9.08
N VAL A 42 -5.76 -1.48 10.26
CA VAL A 42 -6.46 -1.80 11.51
C VAL A 42 -7.52 -0.76 11.90
N ASN A 43 -7.41 0.48 11.42
CA ASN A 43 -8.35 1.55 11.77
C ASN A 43 -9.42 1.82 10.70
N ASN A 44 -9.19 1.48 9.43
CA ASN A 44 -10.09 1.87 8.33
C ASN A 44 -10.60 0.71 7.48
N HIS A 45 -10.09 -0.51 7.67
CA HIS A 45 -10.56 -1.67 6.92
C HIS A 45 -11.43 -2.57 7.80
N ASN A 46 -12.54 -3.05 7.23
CA ASN A 46 -13.43 -4.04 7.84
C ASN A 46 -12.79 -5.45 7.78
N GLY A 47 -11.66 -5.62 8.45
CA GLY A 47 -10.93 -6.88 8.56
C GLY A 47 -10.49 -7.14 9.99
N SER A 48 -10.13 -8.39 10.30
CA SER A 48 -9.59 -8.72 11.62
C SER A 48 -8.15 -8.20 11.76
N ILE A 49 -7.69 -7.99 12.99
CA ILE A 49 -6.27 -7.68 13.26
C ILE A 49 -5.37 -8.80 12.73
N LEU A 50 -5.83 -10.05 12.77
CA LEU A 50 -5.09 -11.21 12.25
C LEU A 50 -4.88 -11.10 10.74
N ASP A 51 -5.90 -10.74 9.96
CA ASP A 51 -5.77 -10.51 8.51
C ASP A 51 -4.73 -9.43 8.21
N GLY A 52 -4.67 -8.39 9.05
CA GLY A 52 -3.68 -7.33 8.97
C GLY A 52 -2.26 -7.83 9.19
N ILE A 53 -2.07 -8.70 10.20
CA ILE A 53 -0.78 -9.33 10.51
C ILE A 53 -0.33 -10.24 9.36
N ASP A 54 -1.22 -11.06 8.81
CA ASP A 54 -0.92 -11.95 7.69
C ASP A 54 -0.54 -11.17 6.43
N LEU A 55 -1.29 -10.10 6.13
CA LEU A 55 -1.00 -9.21 5.01
C LEU A 55 0.36 -8.51 5.20
N TRP A 56 0.66 -8.03 6.42
CA TRP A 56 1.95 -7.41 6.72
C TRP A 56 3.10 -8.41 6.58
N GLN A 57 2.96 -9.62 7.12
CA GLN A 57 3.97 -10.67 6.98
C GLN A 57 4.26 -10.97 5.50
N SER A 58 3.21 -11.09 4.68
CA SER A 58 3.34 -11.31 3.23
C SER A 58 4.07 -10.16 2.52
N ASN A 59 3.74 -8.91 2.87
CA ASN A 59 4.44 -7.73 2.36
C ASN A 59 5.91 -7.70 2.75
N VAL A 60 6.24 -8.00 4.02
CA VAL A 60 7.61 -8.06 4.50
C VAL A 60 8.41 -9.09 3.69
N ARG A 61 7.89 -10.32 3.54
CA ARG A 61 8.55 -11.39 2.77
C ARG A 61 8.83 -10.95 1.32
N LYS A 62 7.81 -10.46 0.62
CA LYS A 62 7.97 -10.01 -0.78
C LYS A 62 8.93 -8.84 -0.94
N LYS A 63 9.04 -7.97 0.07
CA LYS A 63 10.01 -6.88 0.07
C LYS A 63 11.43 -7.41 0.13
N PHE A 64 11.69 -8.45 0.94
CA PHE A 64 12.98 -9.15 0.96
C PHE A 64 13.27 -9.91 -0.35
N ASP A 65 12.22 -10.36 -1.06
CA ASP A 65 12.35 -10.91 -2.42
C ASP A 65 12.62 -9.84 -3.49
N GLY A 66 12.73 -8.56 -3.11
CA GLY A 66 13.02 -7.46 -4.03
C GLY A 66 11.81 -6.93 -4.81
N VAL A 67 10.59 -7.31 -4.43
CA VAL A 67 9.38 -6.81 -5.10
C VAL A 67 9.11 -5.35 -4.72
N GLU A 68 9.00 -4.50 -5.72
CA GLU A 68 8.62 -3.10 -5.58
C GLU A 68 7.16 -2.95 -5.11
N GLU A 69 6.90 -1.94 -4.28
CA GLU A 69 5.57 -1.66 -3.74
C GLU A 69 4.75 -0.71 -4.63
N CYS A 70 3.43 -0.72 -4.47
CA CYS A 70 2.54 0.21 -5.13
C CYS A 70 2.78 1.65 -4.63
N ALA A 71 2.98 2.59 -5.54
CA ALA A 71 3.25 3.98 -5.15
C ALA A 71 2.02 4.81 -4.73
N ILE A 72 0.82 4.21 -4.70
CA ILE A 72 -0.40 4.85 -4.17
C ILE A 72 -0.68 4.37 -2.74
N CYS A 73 -0.76 3.06 -2.52
CA CYS A 73 -1.10 2.49 -1.21
C CYS A 73 0.11 2.05 -0.40
N TYR A 74 1.31 2.19 -0.96
CA TYR A 74 2.61 1.79 -0.37
C TYR A 74 2.77 0.29 -0.09
N SER A 75 1.77 -0.54 -0.38
CA SER A 75 1.80 -1.99 -0.16
C SER A 75 2.27 -2.76 -1.41
N ILE A 76 2.93 -3.90 -1.22
CA ILE A 76 3.22 -4.87 -2.29
C ILE A 76 1.98 -5.73 -2.57
N VAL A 77 1.31 -6.21 -1.54
CA VAL A 77 0.09 -7.02 -1.65
C VAL A 77 -1.11 -6.11 -1.41
N HIS A 78 -2.00 -6.00 -2.40
CA HIS A 78 -3.20 -5.19 -2.24
C HIS A 78 -4.11 -5.79 -1.15
N ASN A 79 -4.67 -4.94 -0.29
CA ASN A 79 -5.40 -5.36 0.91
C ASN A 79 -6.73 -6.09 0.66
N THR A 80 -7.42 -5.84 -0.46
CA THR A 80 -8.72 -6.47 -0.73
C THR A 80 -8.69 -7.63 -1.72
N ASN A 81 -7.73 -7.64 -2.65
CA ASN A 81 -7.69 -8.60 -3.75
C ASN A 81 -6.35 -9.33 -3.87
N PHE A 82 -5.44 -9.08 -2.93
CA PHE A 82 -4.14 -9.72 -2.81
C PHE A 82 -3.24 -9.63 -4.07
N SER A 83 -3.57 -8.72 -4.99
CA SER A 83 -2.80 -8.53 -6.22
C SER A 83 -1.47 -7.83 -5.96
N LEU A 84 -0.51 -8.05 -6.87
CA LEU A 84 0.78 -7.37 -6.90
C LEU A 84 0.73 -6.14 -7.82
N PRO A 85 1.57 -5.12 -7.59
CA PRO A 85 1.61 -3.95 -8.44
C PRO A 85 2.28 -4.33 -9.77
N LYS A 86 1.48 -4.38 -10.84
CA LYS A 86 1.94 -4.76 -12.19
C LYS A 86 1.86 -3.60 -13.19
N MET A 87 1.10 -2.56 -12.88
CA MET A 87 0.91 -1.43 -13.77
C MET A 87 2.05 -0.43 -13.57
N ARG A 88 2.93 -0.28 -14.57
CA ARG A 88 4.11 0.60 -14.50
C ARG A 88 3.91 1.87 -15.32
N CYS A 89 4.16 3.05 -14.75
CA CYS A 89 4.18 4.28 -15.53
C CYS A 89 5.36 4.28 -16.50
N HIS A 90 5.12 4.56 -17.79
CA HIS A 90 6.18 4.60 -18.79
C HIS A 90 7.19 5.74 -18.56
N THR A 91 6.75 6.86 -17.97
CA THR A 91 7.60 8.02 -17.69
C THR A 91 8.41 7.85 -16.40
N CYS A 92 7.76 7.77 -15.25
CA CYS A 92 8.46 7.75 -13.95
C CYS A 92 8.84 6.34 -13.46
N ARG A 93 8.48 5.29 -14.22
CA ARG A 93 8.75 3.88 -13.92
C ARG A 93 8.18 3.34 -12.61
N LYS A 94 7.40 4.10 -11.85
CA LYS A 94 6.75 3.63 -10.62
C LYS A 94 5.65 2.62 -10.90
N LEU A 95 5.49 1.67 -9.97
CA LEU A 95 4.54 0.57 -10.04
C LEU A 95 3.29 0.85 -9.22
N PHE A 96 2.16 0.32 -9.70
CA PHE A 96 0.85 0.51 -9.11
C PHE A 96 0.02 -0.77 -9.20
N HIS A 97 -0.83 -1.02 -8.20
CA HIS A 97 -1.92 -1.99 -8.33
C HIS A 97 -2.94 -1.46 -9.34
N TYR A 98 -3.50 -2.36 -10.15
CA TYR A 98 -4.57 -2.01 -11.09
C TYR A 98 -5.75 -1.34 -10.36
N ALA A 99 -6.18 -1.91 -9.23
CA ALA A 99 -7.29 -1.36 -8.43
C ALA A 99 -7.01 0.06 -7.90
N CYS A 100 -5.78 0.33 -7.42
CA CYS A 100 -5.40 1.66 -6.96
C CYS A 100 -5.44 2.68 -8.09
N MET A 101 -4.90 2.33 -9.26
CA MET A 101 -4.86 3.24 -10.40
C MET A 101 -6.26 3.45 -11.00
N TYR A 102 -7.07 2.40 -11.10
CA TYR A 102 -8.46 2.50 -11.54
C TYR A 102 -9.27 3.45 -10.63
N LYS A 103 -9.14 3.29 -9.31
CA LYS A 103 -9.76 4.22 -8.34
C LYS A 103 -9.26 5.65 -8.53
N TRP A 104 -7.96 5.82 -8.79
CA TRP A 104 -7.38 7.14 -9.05
C TRP A 104 -7.97 7.80 -10.29
N PHE A 105 -8.04 7.10 -11.41
CA PHE A 105 -8.59 7.62 -12.67
C PHE A 105 -10.06 8.00 -12.54
N THR A 106 -10.87 7.11 -11.94
CA THR A 106 -12.30 7.33 -11.74
C THR A 106 -12.59 8.48 -10.77
N THR A 107 -11.85 8.57 -9.67
CA THR A 107 -12.06 9.63 -8.65
C THR A 107 -11.55 10.99 -9.12
N SER A 108 -10.40 11.05 -9.80
CA SER A 108 -9.81 12.31 -10.28
C SER A 108 -10.37 12.78 -11.62
N ARG A 109 -11.06 11.90 -12.36
CA ARG A 109 -11.46 12.09 -13.77
C ARG A 109 -10.28 12.49 -14.68
N ASN A 110 -9.08 12.04 -14.33
CA ASN A 110 -7.86 12.35 -15.08
C ASN A 110 -7.01 11.07 -15.20
N PRO A 111 -6.76 10.56 -16.42
CA PRO A 111 -5.95 9.37 -16.64
C PRO A 111 -4.44 9.63 -16.50
N ALA A 112 -4.03 10.66 -15.76
CA ALA A 112 -2.63 11.00 -15.52
C ALA A 112 -2.06 10.25 -14.31
N CYS A 113 -0.77 9.89 -14.40
CA CYS A 113 -0.01 9.32 -13.29
C CYS A 113 -0.05 10.25 -12.06
N PRO A 114 -0.37 9.75 -10.86
CA PRO A 114 -0.45 10.58 -9.64
C PRO A 114 0.87 11.25 -9.25
N LEU A 115 2.01 10.71 -9.72
CA LEU A 115 3.34 11.19 -9.35
C LEU A 115 3.94 12.16 -10.36
N CYS A 116 3.87 11.83 -11.65
CA CYS A 116 4.55 12.62 -12.70
C CYS A 116 3.58 13.35 -13.65
N ARG A 117 2.26 13.19 -13.44
CA ARG A 117 1.19 13.84 -14.21
C ARG A 117 1.19 13.57 -15.72
N HIS A 118 2.02 12.66 -16.22
CA HIS A 118 1.95 12.21 -17.60
C HIS A 118 0.74 11.28 -17.81
N LEU A 119 0.13 11.35 -18.99
CA LEU A 119 -0.96 10.48 -19.38
C LEU A 119 -0.54 9.01 -19.29
N PHE A 120 -1.39 8.20 -18.66
CA PHE A 120 -1.18 6.77 -18.57
C PHE A 120 -1.69 6.10 -19.84
N ILE A 121 -0.77 5.48 -20.57
CA ILE A 121 -1.04 4.79 -21.83
C ILE A 121 -1.00 3.28 -21.53
N ASP A 122 -1.96 2.53 -22.06
CA ASP A 122 -1.98 1.07 -21.98
C ASP A 122 -0.91 0.42 -22.90
N PRO A 123 -0.65 -0.89 -22.79
CA PRO A 123 0.31 -1.57 -23.65
C PRO A 123 -0.01 -1.53 -25.15
N THR A 124 -1.23 -1.20 -25.53
CA THR A 124 -1.67 -1.04 -26.93
C THR A 124 -1.45 0.38 -27.47
N GLY A 125 -0.90 1.28 -26.65
CA GLY A 125 -0.64 2.66 -27.02
C GLY A 125 -1.85 3.57 -26.88
N ARG A 126 -2.94 3.12 -26.24
CA ARG A 126 -4.16 3.92 -26.05
C ARG A 126 -4.19 4.57 -24.67
N PRO A 127 -4.69 5.81 -24.53
CA PRO A 127 -4.98 6.37 -23.22
C PRO A 127 -5.94 5.45 -22.47
N VAL A 128 -5.65 5.15 -21.21
CA VAL A 128 -6.57 4.36 -20.38
C VAL A 128 -7.86 5.18 -20.23
N SER A 129 -8.96 4.68 -20.82
CA SER A 129 -10.27 5.34 -20.72
C SER A 129 -10.74 5.34 -19.27
N THR A 130 -11.15 6.51 -18.77
CA THR A 130 -11.79 6.70 -17.47
C THR A 130 -13.19 6.10 -17.45
#